data_AF-A0AAD7RSQ4-F1
#
_entry.id   AF-A0AAD7RSQ4-F1
#
_cell.length_a   1.000
_cell.length_b   1.000
_cell.length_c   1.000
_cell.angle_alpha   90.00
_cell.angle_beta   90.00
_cell.angle_gamma   90.00
#
_symmetry.space_group_name_H-M   'P 1'
#
loop_
_entity.id
_entity.type
_entity.pdbx_description
1 polymer ?
#
loop_
_entity_poly.entity_id
_entity_poly.type
_entity_poly.pdbx_seq_one_letter_code
_entity_poly.pdbx_strand_id
1 'polypeptide(L)' 'MFAIKAINKRGTVHYEIVERLMCEQTIIVMSTNACHPFLVNTFTSFQTQLHACFAMEYAGRGGLLTHSTGRSFTESRAM' A
#
# COMPACT_ATOMS: atom_id res chain seq x y z
N MET A 1 3.20 14.77 2.00
CA MET A 1 3.96 13.72 2.71
C MET A 1 3.60 12.38 2.08
N PHE A 2 4.52 11.39 2.08
CA PHE A 2 4.32 10.10 1.40
C PHE A 2 4.58 8.92 2.35
N ALA A 3 3.91 7.80 2.10
CA ALA A 3 4.25 6.50 2.68
C ALA A 3 4.98 5.66 1.63
N ILE A 4 6.16 5.12 1.95
CA ILE A 4 6.93 4.28 1.03
C ILE A 4 6.81 2.83 1.45
N LYS A 5 6.20 2.00 0.60
CA LYS A 5 6.28 0.54 0.72
C LYS A 5 7.58 0.08 0.08
N ALA A 6 8.55 -0.37 0.88
CA ALA A 6 9.85 -0.86 0.40
C ALA A 6 9.93 -2.39 0.54
N ILE A 7 10.24 -3.08 -0.56
CA ILE A 7 10.22 -4.54 -0.64
C ILE A 7 11.62 -5.00 -0.94
N ASN A 8 12.20 -5.77 -0.01
CA ASN A 8 13.56 -6.26 -0.10
C ASN A 8 13.70 -7.18 -1.31
N LYS A 9 14.76 -7.01 -2.09
CA LYS A 9 15.13 -7.91 -3.20
C LYS A 9 16.03 -9.05 -2.73
N ARG A 10 16.80 -8.86 -1.65
CA ARG A 10 17.64 -9.90 -1.04
C ARG A 10 16.71 -10.95 -0.40
N GLY A 11 16.61 -12.11 -1.04
CA GLY A 11 15.75 -13.22 -0.61
C GLY A 11 14.39 -13.31 -1.31
N THR A 12 14.10 -12.41 -2.25
CA THR A 12 12.76 -12.23 -2.82
C THR A 12 12.75 -12.36 -4.35
N VAL A 13 13.91 -12.63 -4.98
CA VAL A 13 14.01 -12.85 -6.44
C VAL A 13 13.57 -14.28 -6.79
N HIS A 14 12.31 -14.57 -6.54
CA HIS A 14 11.59 -15.68 -7.16
C HIS A 14 10.62 -15.11 -8.18
N TYR A 15 10.50 -15.76 -9.33
CA TYR A 15 9.62 -15.34 -10.43
C TYR A 15 8.20 -15.00 -9.95
N GLU A 16 7.60 -15.86 -9.12
CA GLU A 16 6.26 -15.66 -8.57
C GLU A 16 6.13 -14.37 -7.76
N ILE A 17 7.17 -13.99 -7.02
CA ILE A 17 7.14 -12.75 -6.24
C ILE A 17 7.24 -11.54 -7.15
N VAL A 18 8.07 -11.60 -8.20
CA VAL A 18 8.15 -10.53 -9.21
C VAL A 18 6.81 -10.35 -9.89
N GLU A 19 6.14 -11.43 -10.30
CA GLU A 19 4.83 -11.38 -10.93
C GLU A 19 3.78 -10.75 -9.99
N ARG A 20 3.77 -11.14 -8.71
CA ARG A 20 2.92 -10.53 -7.68
C ARG A 20 3.18 -9.03 -7.51
N LEU A 21 4.43 -8.60 -7.54
CA LEU A 21 4.79 -7.18 -7.45
C LEU A 21 4.30 -6.37 -8.65
N MET A 22 4.43 -6.91 -9.86
CA MET A 22 3.95 -6.25 -11.08
C MET A 22 2.42 -6.20 -11.12
N CYS A 23 1.76 -7.26 -10.65
CA CYS A 23 0.31 -7.30 -10.50
C CYS A 23 -0.16 -6.24 -9.48
N GLU A 24 0.48 -6.17 -8.31
CA GLU A 24 0.18 -5.15 -7.29
C GLU A 24 0.37 -3.73 -7.85
N GLN A 25 1.48 -3.47 -8.55
CA GLN A 25 1.70 -2.18 -9.20
C GLN A 25 0.58 -1.81 -10.16
N THR A 26 0.16 -2.77 -10.99
CA THR A 26 -0.90 -2.56 -11.99
C THR A 26 -2.22 -2.19 -11.32
N ILE A 27 -2.63 -2.95 -10.29
CA ILE A 27 -3.87 -2.71 -9.55
C ILE A 27 -3.86 -1.32 -8.91
N ILE A 28 -2.74 -0.93 -8.27
CA ILE A 28 -2.64 0.37 -7.59
C ILE A 28 -2.65 1.54 -8.58
N VAL A 29 -2.02 1.39 -9.75
CA VAL A 29 -2.09 2.42 -10.80
C VAL A 29 -3.51 2.56 -11.34
N MET A 30 -4.21 1.45 -11.57
CA MET A 30 -5.61 1.49 -12.01
C MET A 30 -6.51 2.16 -10.97
N SER A 31 -6.34 1.86 -9.67
CA SER A 31 -7.10 2.52 -8.61
C SER A 31 -6.77 4.01 -8.50
N THR A 32 -5.50 4.38 -8.72
CA THR A 32 -5.05 5.77 -8.72
C THR A 32 -5.70 6.56 -9.86
N ASN A 33 -5.77 5.99 -11.06
CA ASN A 33 -6.43 6.64 -12.20
C ASN A 33 -7.94 6.83 -11.99
N ALA A 34 -8.57 5.95 -11.21
CA ALA A 34 -9.96 6.08 -10.82
C ALA A 34 -10.19 7.13 -9.71
N CYS A 35 -9.14 7.60 -9.03
CA CYS A 35 -9.19 8.60 -7.95
C CYS A 35 -10.25 8.29 -6.88
N HIS A 36 -10.42 7.02 -6.50
CA HIS A 36 -11.47 6.64 -5.57
C HIS A 36 -11.14 7.15 -4.14
N PRO A 37 -12.04 7.88 -3.46
CA PRO A 37 -11.73 8.59 -2.21
C PRO A 37 -11.39 7.70 -1.02
N PHE A 38 -11.65 6.38 -1.13
CA PHE A 38 -11.36 5.39 -0.08
C PHE A 38 -10.20 4.45 -0.44
N LEU A 39 -9.54 4.66 -1.58
CA LEU A 39 -8.33 3.92 -1.97
C LEU A 39 -7.12 4.84 -1.92
N VAL A 40 -6.01 4.33 -1.40
CA VAL A 40 -4.75 5.06 -1.38
C VAL A 40 -4.15 5.14 -2.79
N ASN A 41 -3.79 6.34 -3.19
CA ASN A 41 -3.16 6.58 -4.49
C ASN A 41 -1.66 6.32 -4.45
N THR A 42 -1.08 5.95 -5.60
CA THR A 42 0.37 5.95 -5.80
C THR A 42 0.80 7.16 -6.61
N PHE A 43 1.95 7.75 -6.27
CA PHE A 43 2.57 8.80 -7.06
C PHE A 43 3.55 8.21 -8.08
N THR A 44 4.39 7.29 -7.64
CA THR A 44 5.43 6.69 -8.48
C THR A 44 5.93 5.38 -7.90
N SER A 45 6.55 4.57 -8.75
CA SER A 45 7.26 3.36 -8.38
C SER A 45 8.70 3.48 -8.84
N PHE A 46 9.64 3.07 -8.00
CA PHE A 46 11.07 3.11 -8.32
C PHE A 46 11.78 1.93 -7.65
N GLN A 47 13.02 1.68 -8.04
CA GLN A 47 13.84 0.65 -7.41
C GLN A 47 15.24 1.15 -7.11
N THR A 48 15.82 0.61 -6.05
CA THR A 48 17.25 0.73 -5.73
C THR A 48 17.95 -0.58 -6.04
N GLN A 49 19.24 -0.71 -5.73
CA GLN A 49 19.91 -2.00 -5.83
C GLN A 49 19.26 -3.08 -4.96
N LEU A 50 18.67 -2.70 -3.82
CA LEU A 50 18.21 -3.64 -2.79
C LEU A 50 16.69 -3.70 -2.62
N HIS A 51 15.94 -2.73 -3.13
CA HIS A 51 14.49 -2.65 -2.90
C HIS A 51 13.72 -2.29 -4.17
N ALA A 52 12.50 -2.80 -4.27
CA ALA A 52 11.43 -2.21 -5.07
C ALA A 52 10.56 -1.32 -4.15
N CYS A 53 10.19 -0.14 -4.61
CA CYS A 53 9.53 0.87 -3.79
C CYS A 53 8.27 1.43 -4.48
N PHE A 54 7.21 1.60 -3.70
CA PHE A 54 5.99 2.32 -4.09
C PHE A 54 5.84 3.56 -3.21
N ALA A 55 5.84 4.75 -3.81
CA ALA A 55 5.58 6.01 -3.11
C ALA A 55 4.09 6.32 -3.17
N MET A 56 3.42 6.22 -2.03
CA MET A 56 1.97 6.27 -1.92
C MET A 56 1.51 7.46 -1.06
N GLU A 57 0.23 7.81 -1.20
CA GLU A 57 -0.43 8.78 -0.34
C GLU A 57 -0.28 8.40 1.14
N TYR A 58 0.05 9.38 1.97
CA TYR A 58 0.21 9.17 3.41
C TYR A 58 -1.12 9.36 4.15
N ALA A 59 -1.68 8.26 4.68
CA ALA A 59 -2.84 8.29 5.56
C ALA A 59 -2.41 8.40 7.04
N GLY A 60 -2.30 9.63 7.55
CA GLY A 60 -1.75 9.90 8.89
C GLY A 60 -2.57 9.46 10.09
N ARG A 61 -3.81 8.99 9.89
CA ARG A 61 -4.67 8.53 10.98
C ARG A 61 -4.34 7.12 11.46
N GLY A 62 -3.42 6.41 10.81
CA GLY A 62 -3.07 5.03 11.15
C GLY A 62 -4.13 4.03 10.68
N GLY A 63 -3.84 2.74 10.86
CA GLY A 63 -4.74 1.66 10.45
C GLY A 63 -5.90 1.47 11.42
N LEU A 64 -7.00 0.89 10.95
CA LEU A 64 -8.17 0.64 11.78
C LEU A 64 -7.84 -0.19 13.04
N LEU A 65 -6.91 -1.13 12.93
CA LEU A 65 -6.44 -1.97 14.05
C LEU A 65 -5.82 -1.17 15.21
N THR A 66 -5.21 -0.01 14.95
CA THR A 66 -4.66 0.83 16.03
C THR A 66 -5.76 1.55 16.81
N HIS A 67 -6.97 1.66 16.25
CA HIS A 67 -8.11 2.34 16.85
C HIS A 67 -9.07 1.39 17.56
N SER A 68 -8.96 0.08 17.31
CA SER A 68 -9.84 -0.92 17.90
C SER A 68 -9.27 -1.61 19.13
N THR A 69 -7.94 -1.60 19.39
CA THR A 69 -7.24 -2.22 20.54
C THR A 69 -8.08 -3.22 21.38
N GLY A 70 -8.52 -4.33 20.76
CA GLY A 70 -9.27 -5.40 21.42
C GLY A 70 -10.77 -5.16 21.70
N ARG A 71 -11.41 -4.15 21.10
CA ARG A 71 -12.82 -3.79 21.29
C ARG A 71 -13.53 -3.60 19.95
N SER A 72 -14.82 -3.94 19.92
CA SER A 72 -15.69 -3.66 18.78
C SER A 72 -15.90 -2.16 18.60
N PHE A 73 -16.02 -1.72 17.35
CA PHE A 73 -16.46 -0.36 17.06
C PHE A 73 -17.93 -0.19 17.44
N THR A 74 -18.29 1.00 17.92
CA THR A 74 -19.69 1.42 18.04
C THR A 74 -20.31 1.52 16.65
N GLU A 75 -21.63 1.35 16.54
CA GLU A 75 -22.37 1.45 15.26
C GLU A 75 -22.03 2.71 14.45
N SER A 76 -22.03 3.88 15.11
CA SER A 76 -21.66 5.18 14.50
C SER A 76 -20.21 5.27 13.99
N ARG A 77 -19.33 4.32 14.33
CA ARG A 77 -17.93 4.27 13.85
C ARG A 77 -17.70 3.16 12.81
N ALA A 78 -18.70 2.32 12.59
CA ALA A 78 -18.66 1.23 11.61
C ALA A 78 -19.38 1.58 10.30
N MET A 79 -20.38 2.47 10.36
CA MET A 79 -21.05 3.09 9.20
C MET A 79 -20.39 4.42 8.84
#